data_AF-A0A2N7VSN4-F1
#
_entry.id   AF-A0A2N7VSN4-F1
#
_cell.length_a   1.000
_cell.length_b   1.000
_cell.length_c   1.000
_cell.angle_alpha   90.00
_cell.angle_beta   90.00
_cell.angle_gamma   90.00
#
_symmetry.space_group_name_H-M   'P 1'
#
loop_
_entity.id
_entity.type
_entity.pdbx_description
1 polymer ?
#
loop_
_entity_poly.entity_id
_entity_poly.type
_entity_poly.pdbx_seq_one_letter_code
_entity_poly.pdbx_strand_id
1 'polypeptide(L)'
;MNKQLADLIGDYQEKVLEALILMQRSGIRMPDSSLRWIESDLPEKGLLDGDITYVKHGAGCTVYLPGGEIDFDFGIFGEINGFDLWRLSLFAGEKLSTYGFESEDALEGGFETAVSEGYLIRSNDGLFYVANVKRALAVDIDSRSPGDELPPRNLDIVMVLHSHYFQAAELMRENYESLNKKWKKDNSLSHGKIVDLRIYMSSWLGFLAVTCEGFEDIGMHVLLRSGRPAAFEKLIPKSDAVGKMIKRHRNPLRELRNKTFHLREDPEAIRRFFAPDARRLPWARELHDAFKDFFSAYRIQCEVHYAINGRRGELRIKREPPRRRTFMVS
;
A
#
# COMPACT_ATOMS: atom_id res chain seq x y z
N MET A 1 18.31 20.19 19.29
CA MET A 1 19.19 19.95 18.13
C MET A 1 19.64 21.30 17.62
N ASN A 2 20.94 21.49 17.40
CA ASN A 2 21.43 22.75 16.82
C ASN A 2 20.90 22.91 15.38
N LYS A 3 20.84 24.15 14.91
CA LYS A 3 20.26 24.45 13.60
C LYS A 3 21.12 23.85 12.47
N GLN A 4 22.44 23.90 12.61
CA GLN A 4 23.39 23.36 11.64
C GLN A 4 23.14 21.88 11.32
N LEU A 5 23.00 21.03 12.35
CA LEU A 5 22.72 19.61 12.16
C LEU A 5 21.31 19.39 11.61
N ALA A 6 20.34 20.18 12.04
CA ALA A 6 18.98 20.10 11.53
C ALA A 6 18.90 20.40 10.02
N ASP A 7 19.60 21.44 9.57
CA ASP A 7 19.68 21.84 8.17
C ASP A 7 20.40 20.74 7.34
N LEU A 8 21.52 20.20 7.83
CA LEU A 8 22.23 19.08 7.17
C LEU A 8 21.38 17.81 7.04
N ILE A 9 20.68 17.41 8.11
CA ILE A 9 19.77 16.25 8.08
C ILE A 9 18.63 16.48 7.09
N GLY A 10 18.06 17.69 7.09
CA GLY A 10 16.96 18.06 6.19
C GLY A 10 17.37 17.94 4.72
N ASP A 11 18.50 18.54 4.35
CA ASP A 11 19.02 18.53 2.98
C ASP A 11 19.40 17.10 2.54
N TYR A 12 19.99 16.30 3.42
CA TYR A 12 20.25 14.87 3.16
C TYR A 12 18.95 14.11 2.88
N GLN A 13 17.94 14.25 3.75
CA GLN A 13 16.65 13.55 3.59
C GLN A 13 15.90 13.99 2.33
N GLU A 14 15.97 15.28 1.96
CA GLU A 14 15.41 15.79 0.70
C GLU A 14 16.09 15.13 -0.52
N LYS A 15 17.41 14.97 -0.48
CA LYS A 15 18.17 14.33 -1.55
C LYS A 15 17.91 12.82 -1.65
N VAL A 16 17.71 12.14 -0.52
CA VAL A 16 17.23 10.75 -0.51
C VAL A 16 15.86 10.64 -1.17
N LEU A 17 14.93 11.55 -0.84
CA LEU A 17 13.60 11.57 -1.45
C LEU A 17 13.67 11.82 -2.97
N GLU A 18 14.51 12.76 -3.43
CA GLU A 18 14.75 13.01 -4.85
C GLU A 18 15.24 11.75 -5.58
N ALA A 19 16.23 11.05 -5.02
CA ALA A 19 16.76 9.81 -5.56
C ALA A 19 15.67 8.73 -5.66
N LEU A 20 14.87 8.55 -4.60
CA LEU A 20 13.82 7.53 -4.58
C LEU A 20 12.68 7.82 -5.56
N ILE A 21 12.30 9.09 -5.73
CA ILE A 21 11.34 9.50 -6.77
C ILE A 21 11.88 9.13 -8.16
N LEU A 22 13.14 9.43 -8.44
CA LEU A 22 13.78 9.07 -9.70
C LEU A 22 13.83 7.56 -9.90
N MET A 23 14.22 6.80 -8.87
CA MET A 23 14.23 5.33 -8.91
C MET A 23 12.83 4.78 -9.23
N GLN A 24 11.80 5.29 -8.56
CA GLN A 24 10.43 4.85 -8.77
C GLN A 24 9.94 5.15 -10.19
N ARG A 25 10.22 6.34 -10.71
CA ARG A 25 9.90 6.73 -12.10
C ARG A 25 10.64 5.87 -13.12
N SER A 26 11.87 5.48 -12.80
CA SER A 26 12.71 4.61 -13.63
C SER A 26 12.24 3.15 -13.65
N GLY A 27 11.24 2.78 -12.84
CA GLY A 27 10.65 1.44 -12.82
C GLY A 27 11.08 0.57 -11.65
N ILE A 28 11.83 1.11 -10.70
CA ILE A 28 12.16 0.41 -9.47
C ILE A 28 10.94 0.44 -8.54
N ARG A 29 10.48 -0.72 -8.09
CA ARG A 29 9.42 -0.79 -7.09
C ARG A 29 9.99 -0.42 -5.72
N MET A 30 9.35 0.52 -5.04
CA MET A 30 9.73 0.89 -3.67
C MET A 30 9.45 -0.27 -2.70
N PRO A 31 10.43 -0.66 -1.85
CA PRO A 31 10.32 -1.80 -0.96
C PRO A 31 9.46 -1.47 0.28
N ASP A 32 8.73 -2.46 0.79
CA ASP A 32 7.97 -2.39 2.05
C ASP A 32 8.82 -2.77 3.29
N SER A 33 10.08 -3.16 3.09
CA SER A 33 11.07 -3.41 4.14
C SER A 33 12.50 -3.43 3.59
N SER A 34 13.50 -3.22 4.44
CA SER A 34 14.91 -3.41 4.07
C SER A 34 15.19 -4.85 3.60
N LEU A 35 14.57 -5.86 4.22
CA LEU A 35 14.69 -7.25 3.78
C LEU A 35 14.21 -7.43 2.33
N ARG A 36 13.10 -6.78 1.97
CA ARG A 36 12.53 -6.86 0.61
C ARG A 36 13.39 -6.15 -0.42
N TRP A 37 14.05 -5.08 -0.02
CA TRP A 37 15.08 -4.45 -0.82
C TRP A 37 16.27 -5.39 -1.05
N ILE A 38 16.83 -5.94 0.02
CA ILE A 38 17.98 -6.87 -0.02
C ILE A 38 17.68 -8.03 -0.97
N GLU A 39 16.51 -8.66 -0.80
CA GLU A 39 16.10 -9.82 -1.58
C GLU A 39 15.75 -9.49 -3.04
N SER A 40 15.50 -8.23 -3.41
CA SER A 40 15.02 -7.89 -4.76
C SER A 40 15.92 -8.42 -5.89
N ASP A 41 15.31 -8.77 -7.02
CA ASP A 41 16.01 -9.19 -8.26
C ASP A 41 16.66 -8.02 -9.02
N LEU A 42 16.80 -6.85 -8.38
CA LEU A 42 17.41 -5.69 -9.01
C LEU A 42 18.90 -5.93 -9.20
N PRO A 43 19.47 -5.59 -10.36
CA PRO A 43 20.91 -5.58 -10.56
C PRO A 43 21.61 -4.74 -9.49
N GLU A 44 22.80 -5.18 -9.04
CA GLU A 44 23.64 -4.44 -8.10
C GLU A 44 24.03 -3.06 -8.63
N LYS A 45 24.14 -2.90 -9.95
CA LYS A 45 24.37 -1.62 -10.62
C LYS A 45 23.47 -1.50 -11.84
N GLY A 46 22.92 -0.31 -12.07
CA GLY A 46 22.10 -0.04 -13.24
C GLY A 46 21.94 1.44 -13.54
N LEU A 47 21.11 1.74 -14.54
CA LEU A 47 20.80 3.10 -14.98
C LEU A 47 19.34 3.43 -14.68
N LEU A 48 19.13 4.63 -14.16
CA LEU A 48 17.87 5.31 -13.99
C LEU A 48 17.60 6.21 -15.21
N ASP A 49 16.40 6.78 -15.31
CA ASP A 49 16.08 7.77 -16.34
C ASP A 49 17.09 8.93 -16.31
N GLY A 50 17.52 9.40 -17.49
CA GLY A 50 18.57 10.42 -17.62
C GLY A 50 20.00 9.89 -17.50
N ASP A 51 20.21 8.58 -17.69
CA ASP A 51 21.51 7.89 -17.60
C ASP A 51 22.19 8.03 -16.22
N ILE A 52 21.38 8.24 -15.18
CA ILE A 52 21.84 8.35 -13.80
C ILE A 52 22.17 6.96 -13.26
N THR A 53 23.36 6.78 -12.73
CA THR A 53 23.80 5.49 -12.18
C THR A 53 23.23 5.28 -10.77
N TYR A 54 22.78 4.06 -10.49
CA TYR A 54 22.54 3.60 -9.13
C TYR A 54 23.41 2.37 -8.82
N VAL A 55 23.77 2.21 -7.55
CA VAL A 55 24.49 1.04 -7.02
C VAL A 55 23.77 0.55 -5.76
N LYS A 56 23.13 -0.61 -5.83
CA LYS A 56 22.52 -1.28 -4.69
C LYS A 56 23.61 -1.94 -3.83
N HIS A 57 23.52 -1.73 -2.52
CA HIS A 57 24.38 -2.35 -1.51
C HIS A 57 23.54 -2.72 -0.30
N GLY A 58 23.85 -3.81 0.42
CA GLY A 58 23.19 -4.15 1.69
C GLY A 58 21.68 -3.82 1.75
N ALA A 59 21.30 -3.02 2.75
CA ALA A 59 19.93 -2.52 2.95
C ALA A 59 19.60 -1.23 2.17
N GLY A 60 20.45 -0.79 1.25
CA GLY A 60 20.44 0.55 0.69
C GLY A 60 20.86 0.70 -0.76
N CYS A 61 21.03 1.95 -1.17
CA CYS A 61 21.44 2.31 -2.52
C CYS A 61 22.25 3.61 -2.52
N THR A 62 23.28 3.65 -3.35
CA THR A 62 23.95 4.89 -3.76
C THR A 62 23.37 5.33 -5.10
N VAL A 63 23.05 6.62 -5.26
CA VAL A 63 22.58 7.20 -6.52
C VAL A 63 23.44 8.40 -6.89
N TYR A 64 23.93 8.44 -8.12
CA TYR A 64 24.81 9.51 -8.62
C TYR A 64 24.00 10.60 -9.32
N LEU A 65 23.34 11.45 -8.52
CA LEU A 65 22.53 12.56 -9.03
C LEU A 65 23.43 13.65 -9.66
N PRO A 66 22.90 14.51 -10.54
CA PRO A 66 23.67 15.63 -11.10
C PRO A 66 24.25 16.60 -10.05
N GLY A 67 23.63 16.68 -8.86
CA GLY A 67 24.06 17.54 -7.76
C GLY A 67 25.05 16.91 -6.77
N GLY A 68 25.40 15.64 -6.95
CA GLY A 68 26.25 14.87 -6.04
C GLY A 68 25.74 13.43 -5.84
N GLU A 69 26.56 12.60 -5.19
CA GLU A 69 26.15 11.26 -4.78
C GLU A 69 25.30 11.31 -3.51
N ILE A 70 24.35 10.38 -3.40
CA ILE A 70 23.56 10.17 -2.20
C ILE A 70 23.54 8.68 -1.87
N ASP A 71 24.03 8.34 -0.67
CA ASP A 71 24.03 6.99 -0.10
C ASP A 71 22.99 6.92 1.02
N PHE A 72 22.15 5.89 1.01
CA PHE A 72 21.13 5.70 2.04
C PHE A 72 20.82 4.22 2.24
N ASP A 73 20.32 3.88 3.43
CA ASP A 73 19.71 2.58 3.72
C ASP A 73 18.21 2.73 3.96
N PHE A 74 17.45 1.70 3.59
CA PHE A 74 16.08 1.53 4.04
C PHE A 74 16.06 1.02 5.49
N GLY A 75 15.18 1.57 6.31
CA GLY A 75 14.89 1.04 7.65
C GLY A 75 14.19 -0.32 7.60
N ILE A 76 14.03 -0.95 8.78
CA ILE A 76 13.42 -2.29 8.93
C ILE A 76 12.09 -2.41 8.19
N PHE A 77 11.25 -1.36 8.23
CA PHE A 77 9.93 -1.32 7.62
C PHE A 77 9.90 -0.47 6.34
N GLY A 78 11.06 -0.23 5.74
CA GLY A 78 11.19 0.54 4.50
C GLY A 78 11.20 2.05 4.76
N GLU A 79 11.59 2.48 5.96
CA GLU A 79 11.77 3.89 6.27
C GLU A 79 12.87 4.52 5.41
N ILE A 80 12.70 5.77 5.00
CA ILE A 80 13.62 6.47 4.09
C ILE A 80 14.31 7.68 4.73
N ASN A 81 13.89 8.05 5.94
CA ASN A 81 14.40 9.21 6.66
C ASN A 81 15.40 8.83 7.76
N GLY A 82 15.90 7.60 7.75
CA GLY A 82 16.98 7.14 8.61
C GLY A 82 18.34 7.57 8.06
N PHE A 83 19.28 7.81 8.95
CA PHE A 83 20.66 8.20 8.61
C PHE A 83 21.62 7.75 9.71
N ASP A 84 22.91 7.83 9.43
CA ASP A 84 23.97 7.71 10.43
C ASP A 84 25.00 8.81 10.22
N LEU A 85 25.92 8.97 11.16
CA LEU A 85 26.95 10.00 11.10
C LEU A 85 27.80 9.88 9.83
N TRP A 86 28.15 8.66 9.44
CA TRP A 86 29.00 8.43 8.26
C TRP A 86 28.33 8.91 6.97
N ARG A 87 27.04 8.63 6.77
CA ARG A 87 26.28 9.12 5.61
C ARG A 87 26.12 10.62 5.60
N LEU A 88 25.91 11.23 6.76
CA LEU A 88 25.85 12.70 6.86
C LEU A 88 27.20 13.33 6.53
N SER A 89 28.31 12.77 7.02
CA SER A 89 29.66 13.22 6.69
C SER A 89 29.96 13.09 5.19
N LEU A 90 29.63 11.94 4.59
CA LEU A 90 29.79 11.74 3.15
C LEU A 90 28.94 12.72 2.32
N PHE A 91 27.68 12.91 2.68
CA PHE A 91 26.78 13.81 1.98
C PHE A 91 27.24 15.27 2.06
N ALA A 92 27.69 15.69 3.25
CA ALA A 92 28.26 17.03 3.43
C ALA A 92 29.57 17.18 2.63
N GLY A 93 30.46 16.21 2.72
CA GLY A 93 31.76 16.20 2.04
C GLY A 93 32.49 17.53 2.17
N GLU A 94 32.94 18.09 1.04
CA GLU A 94 33.61 19.40 0.99
C GLU A 94 32.71 20.57 1.40
N LYS A 95 31.38 20.40 1.40
CA LYS A 95 30.39 21.41 1.80
C LYS A 95 30.10 21.42 3.30
N LEU A 96 30.82 20.64 4.11
CA LEU A 96 30.62 20.59 5.56
C LEU A 96 30.65 21.99 6.22
N SER A 97 31.59 22.83 5.77
CA SER A 97 31.71 24.23 6.22
C SER A 97 30.49 25.10 5.87
N THR A 98 29.75 24.79 4.80
CA THR A 98 28.53 25.56 4.44
C THR A 98 27.38 25.32 5.40
N TYR A 99 27.39 24.18 6.10
CA TYR A 99 26.45 23.90 7.20
C TYR A 99 26.93 24.47 8.54
N GLY A 100 28.12 25.07 8.61
CA GLY A 100 28.66 25.68 9.83
C GLY A 100 29.45 24.71 10.72
N PHE A 101 29.92 23.59 10.17
CA PHE A 101 30.85 22.68 10.85
C PHE A 101 32.28 22.89 10.32
N GLU A 102 33.23 23.15 11.22
CA GLU A 102 34.63 23.42 10.86
C GLU A 102 35.42 22.13 10.53
N SER A 103 34.95 20.99 11.03
CA SER A 103 35.57 19.67 10.85
C SER A 103 34.54 18.55 11.04
N GLU A 104 34.92 17.32 10.64
CA GLU A 104 34.13 16.12 10.93
C GLU A 104 33.97 15.90 12.45
N ASP A 105 35.00 16.17 13.26
CA ASP A 105 34.93 16.10 14.72
C ASP A 105 33.85 17.06 15.28
N ALA A 106 33.70 18.25 14.69
CA ALA A 106 32.66 19.20 15.10
C ALA A 106 31.25 18.68 14.75
N LEU A 107 31.11 17.98 13.61
CA LEU A 107 29.87 17.31 13.23
C LEU A 107 29.57 16.14 14.18
N GLU A 108 30.55 15.29 14.48
CA GLU A 108 30.43 14.18 15.42
C GLU A 108 29.97 14.67 16.80
N GLY A 109 30.64 15.69 17.36
CA GLY A 109 30.25 16.27 18.64
C GLY A 109 28.83 16.84 18.64
N GLY A 110 28.42 17.49 17.54
CA GLY A 110 27.04 17.97 17.37
C GLY A 110 26.02 16.82 17.30
N PHE A 111 26.37 15.74 16.61
CA PHE A 111 25.55 14.54 16.47
C PHE A 111 25.38 13.81 17.81
N GLU A 112 26.46 13.54 18.53
CA GLU A 112 26.44 12.91 19.84
C GLU A 112 25.66 13.73 20.88
N THR A 113 25.81 15.06 20.84
CA THR A 113 25.00 15.98 21.66
C THR A 113 23.51 15.79 21.34
N ALA A 114 23.14 15.78 20.05
CA ALA A 114 21.74 15.59 19.66
C ALA A 114 21.17 14.22 20.05
N VAL A 115 21.99 13.15 20.06
CA VAL A 115 21.60 11.84 20.58
C VAL A 115 21.40 11.87 22.09
N SER A 116 22.37 12.41 22.85
CA SER A 116 22.31 12.46 24.31
C SER A 116 21.16 13.33 24.85
N GLU A 117 20.82 14.41 24.15
CA GLU A 117 19.67 15.27 24.45
C GLU A 117 18.33 14.69 23.97
N GLY A 118 18.34 13.52 23.31
CA GLY A 118 17.14 12.82 22.86
C GLY A 118 16.47 13.42 21.61
N TYR A 119 17.16 14.30 20.88
CA TYR A 119 16.68 14.80 19.59
C TYR A 119 16.82 13.76 18.48
N LEU A 120 17.77 12.84 18.60
CA LEU A 120 17.97 11.72 17.68
C LEU A 120 17.76 10.39 18.42
N ILE A 121 16.99 9.49 17.83
CA ILE A 121 16.68 8.18 18.39
C ILE A 121 17.27 7.10 17.48
N ARG A 122 18.10 6.24 18.07
CA ARG A 122 18.67 5.07 17.40
C ARG A 122 17.65 3.95 17.28
N SER A 123 17.59 3.32 16.12
CA SER A 123 16.78 2.14 15.81
C SER A 123 17.62 0.86 15.84
N ASN A 124 16.96 -0.29 15.82
CA ASN A 124 17.59 -1.62 15.85
C ASN A 124 18.39 -1.93 14.57
N ASP A 125 18.10 -1.25 13.47
CA ASP A 125 18.85 -1.32 12.20
C ASP A 125 20.15 -0.50 12.24
N GLY A 126 20.45 0.19 13.35
CA GLY A 126 21.62 1.03 13.50
C GLY A 126 21.45 2.45 12.99
N LEU A 127 20.34 2.75 12.31
CA LEU A 127 20.02 4.10 11.82
C LEU A 127 19.49 4.98 12.95
N PHE A 128 19.72 6.27 12.82
CA PHE A 128 19.18 7.33 13.66
C PHE A 128 18.08 8.06 12.92
N TYR A 129 17.18 8.64 13.71
CA TYR A 129 16.07 9.41 13.19
C TYR A 129 15.74 10.55 14.14
N VAL A 130 15.19 11.63 13.59
CA VAL A 130 14.71 12.76 14.39
C VAL A 130 13.55 12.33 15.29
N ALA A 131 13.65 12.63 16.58
CA ALA A 131 12.64 12.33 17.58
C ALA A 131 11.33 13.05 17.28
N ASN A 132 10.20 12.40 17.59
CA ASN A 132 8.84 12.94 17.40
C ASN A 132 8.46 13.30 15.95
N VAL A 133 9.27 12.90 14.96
CA VAL A 133 8.94 13.02 13.54
C VAL A 133 8.41 11.68 13.04
N LYS A 134 7.29 11.71 12.32
CA LYS A 134 6.70 10.52 11.70
C LYS A 134 7.72 9.90 10.72
N ARG A 135 7.90 8.58 10.79
CA ARG A 135 8.70 7.83 9.81
C ARG A 135 8.09 7.98 8.41
N ALA A 136 8.92 8.35 7.45
CA ALA A 136 8.54 8.35 6.04
C ALA A 136 8.85 6.97 5.45
N LEU A 137 7.91 6.37 4.73
CA LEU A 137 8.05 5.03 4.16
C LEU A 137 8.25 5.11 2.65
N ALA A 138 9.09 4.25 2.10
CA ALA A 138 9.37 4.20 0.67
C ALA A 138 8.10 3.91 -0.16
N VAL A 139 7.20 3.07 0.38
CA VAL A 139 5.92 2.71 -0.27
C VAL A 139 4.92 3.86 -0.36
N ASP A 140 5.13 4.95 0.39
CA ASP A 140 4.26 6.12 0.47
C ASP A 140 4.79 7.31 -0.32
N ILE A 141 5.93 7.15 -1.02
CA ILE A 141 6.52 8.23 -1.82
C ILE A 141 5.56 8.67 -2.92
N ASP A 142 5.42 9.99 -3.03
CA ASP A 142 4.70 10.62 -4.11
C ASP A 142 5.66 10.97 -5.25
N SER A 143 5.73 10.10 -6.25
CA SER A 143 6.55 10.32 -7.46
C SER A 143 5.76 10.93 -8.62
N ARG A 144 4.54 11.41 -8.38
CA ARG A 144 3.68 11.99 -9.42
C ARG A 144 4.32 13.23 -10.04
N SER A 145 4.07 13.43 -11.32
CA SER A 145 4.39 14.70 -11.98
C SER A 145 3.37 15.77 -11.57
N PRO A 146 3.74 17.07 -11.58
CA PRO A 146 2.78 18.14 -11.38
C PRO A 146 1.58 18.00 -12.32
N GLY A 147 0.36 18.03 -11.76
CA GLY A 147 -0.89 17.86 -12.51
C GLY A 147 -1.38 16.41 -12.64
N ASP A 148 -0.66 15.40 -12.13
CA ASP A 148 -1.20 14.03 -12.05
C ASP A 148 -2.16 13.87 -10.85
N GLU A 149 -3.45 13.85 -11.17
CA GLU A 149 -4.54 13.76 -10.21
C GLU A 149 -4.81 12.35 -9.66
N LEU A 150 -4.24 11.29 -10.27
CA LEU A 150 -4.43 9.93 -9.75
C LEU A 150 -3.49 9.70 -8.56
N PRO A 151 -3.98 9.35 -7.35
CA PRO A 151 -3.10 9.15 -6.20
C PRO A 151 -2.04 8.06 -6.43
N PRO A 152 -0.93 8.07 -5.66
CA PRO A 152 -0.03 6.92 -5.56
C PRO A 152 -0.83 5.65 -5.28
N ARG A 153 -0.47 4.53 -5.92
CA ARG A 153 -1.25 3.29 -5.87
C ARG A 153 -1.56 2.79 -4.45
N ASN A 154 -0.63 2.96 -3.52
CA ASN A 154 -0.81 2.53 -2.12
C ASN A 154 -1.66 3.53 -1.31
N LEU A 155 -1.84 4.75 -1.82
CA LEU A 155 -2.65 5.81 -1.21
C LEU A 155 -4.00 5.99 -1.92
N ASP A 156 -4.26 5.28 -3.02
CA ASP A 156 -5.56 5.31 -3.71
C ASP A 156 -6.61 4.55 -2.89
N ILE A 157 -7.52 5.30 -2.26
CA ILE A 157 -8.59 4.75 -1.43
C ILE A 157 -9.49 3.74 -2.16
N VAL A 158 -9.65 3.85 -3.49
CA VAL A 158 -10.42 2.87 -4.27
C VAL A 158 -9.66 1.55 -4.36
N MET A 159 -8.33 1.62 -4.50
CA MET A 159 -7.47 0.45 -4.47
C MET A 159 -7.41 -0.19 -3.09
N VAL A 160 -7.44 0.61 -2.01
CA VAL A 160 -7.56 0.13 -0.63
C VAL A 160 -8.88 -0.60 -0.42
N LEU A 161 -10.00 -0.01 -0.86
CA LEU A 161 -11.32 -0.65 -0.80
C LEU A 161 -11.31 -2.01 -1.53
N HIS A 162 -10.70 -2.03 -2.72
CA HIS A 162 -10.53 -3.25 -3.49
C HIS A 162 -9.67 -4.30 -2.75
N SER A 163 -8.45 -3.95 -2.34
CA SER A 163 -7.48 -4.93 -1.84
C SER A 163 -7.79 -5.47 -0.44
N HIS A 164 -8.32 -4.63 0.45
CA HIS A 164 -8.53 -5.00 1.84
C HIS A 164 -9.93 -5.55 2.12
N TYR A 165 -10.94 -5.12 1.35
CA TYR A 165 -12.33 -5.50 1.62
C TYR A 165 -12.89 -6.38 0.52
N PHE A 166 -12.86 -5.92 -0.73
CA PHE A 166 -13.48 -6.69 -1.82
C PHE A 166 -12.72 -8.00 -2.12
N GLN A 167 -11.38 -7.99 -2.15
CA GLN A 167 -10.60 -9.21 -2.37
C GLN A 167 -10.79 -10.22 -1.22
N ALA A 168 -10.98 -9.75 0.02
CA ALA A 168 -11.36 -10.63 1.13
C ALA A 168 -12.74 -11.25 0.88
N ALA A 169 -13.72 -10.47 0.41
CA ALA A 169 -15.03 -10.99 0.03
C ALA A 169 -14.93 -12.05 -1.08
N GLU A 170 -14.12 -11.82 -2.12
CA GLU A 170 -13.91 -12.78 -3.23
C GLU A 170 -13.32 -14.09 -2.71
N LEU A 171 -12.25 -14.03 -1.90
CA LEU A 171 -11.62 -15.22 -1.34
C LEU A 171 -12.61 -16.05 -0.50
N MET A 172 -13.42 -15.39 0.33
CA MET A 172 -14.43 -16.07 1.12
C MET A 172 -15.52 -16.70 0.23
N ARG A 173 -15.95 -16.00 -0.83
CA ARG A 173 -16.93 -16.51 -1.79
C ARG A 173 -16.43 -17.74 -2.53
N GLU A 174 -15.19 -17.71 -3.03
CA GLU A 174 -14.58 -18.83 -3.77
C GLU A 174 -14.51 -20.09 -2.89
N ASN A 175 -14.07 -19.95 -1.64
CA ASN A 175 -14.02 -21.06 -0.68
C ASN A 175 -15.42 -21.61 -0.35
N TYR A 176 -16.40 -20.72 -0.13
CA TYR A 176 -17.79 -21.11 0.07
C TYR A 176 -18.34 -21.88 -1.14
N GLU A 177 -18.13 -21.38 -2.36
CA GLU A 177 -18.63 -22.00 -3.59
C GLU A 177 -18.00 -23.36 -3.84
N SER A 178 -16.70 -23.49 -3.59
CA SER A 178 -15.98 -24.75 -3.68
C SER A 178 -16.58 -25.82 -2.75
N LEU A 179 -16.79 -25.48 -1.47
CA LEU A 179 -17.41 -26.41 -0.51
C LEU A 179 -18.88 -26.70 -0.83
N ASN A 180 -19.64 -25.70 -1.24
CA ASN A 180 -21.04 -25.87 -1.60
C ASN A 180 -21.20 -26.76 -2.84
N LYS A 181 -20.31 -26.63 -3.83
CA LYS A 181 -20.28 -27.51 -5.02
C LYS A 181 -19.97 -28.95 -4.60
N LYS A 182 -19.01 -29.15 -3.69
CA LYS A 182 -18.71 -30.48 -3.14
C LYS A 182 -19.91 -31.09 -2.42
N TRP A 183 -20.56 -30.32 -1.55
CA TRP A 183 -21.76 -30.78 -0.85
C TRP A 183 -22.88 -31.20 -1.81
N LYS A 184 -23.18 -30.38 -2.82
CA LYS A 184 -24.19 -30.70 -3.84
C LYS A 184 -23.87 -31.98 -4.63
N LYS A 185 -22.58 -32.26 -4.86
CA LYS A 185 -22.12 -33.44 -5.60
C LYS A 185 -22.18 -34.70 -4.74
N ASP A 186 -21.62 -34.64 -3.54
CA ASP A 186 -21.36 -35.82 -2.70
C ASP A 186 -22.50 -36.08 -1.70
N ASN A 187 -23.50 -35.19 -1.68
CA ASN A 187 -24.60 -35.12 -0.70
C ASN A 187 -24.15 -35.22 0.78
N SER A 188 -22.88 -34.92 1.04
CA SER A 188 -22.25 -35.08 2.35
C SER A 188 -21.07 -34.11 2.51
N LEU A 189 -20.86 -33.64 3.73
CA LEU A 189 -19.68 -32.92 4.18
C LEU A 189 -19.38 -33.36 5.62
N SER A 190 -18.10 -33.39 5.99
CA SER A 190 -17.75 -33.59 7.40
C SER A 190 -18.25 -32.42 8.25
N HIS A 191 -18.44 -32.66 9.55
CA HIS A 191 -18.90 -31.61 10.48
C HIS A 191 -18.03 -30.35 10.41
N GLY A 192 -16.70 -30.50 10.40
CA GLY A 192 -15.78 -29.38 10.24
C GLY A 192 -15.99 -28.60 8.94
N LYS A 193 -16.26 -29.29 7.82
CA LYS A 193 -16.54 -28.62 6.54
C LYS A 193 -17.89 -27.93 6.48
N ILE A 194 -18.87 -28.38 7.26
CA ILE A 194 -20.14 -27.67 7.43
C ILE A 194 -19.91 -26.37 8.21
N VAL A 195 -19.06 -26.39 9.24
CA VAL A 195 -18.67 -25.18 9.98
C VAL A 195 -17.91 -24.21 9.07
N ASP A 196 -16.89 -24.68 8.35
CA ASP A 196 -16.13 -23.88 7.38
C ASP A 196 -17.06 -23.21 6.34
N LEU A 197 -18.00 -23.97 5.77
CA LEU A 197 -18.96 -23.47 4.78
C LEU A 197 -19.79 -22.30 5.33
N ARG A 198 -20.23 -22.37 6.60
CA ARG A 198 -20.97 -21.28 7.26
C ARG A 198 -20.08 -20.06 7.54
N ILE A 199 -18.84 -20.29 7.95
CA ILE A 199 -17.86 -19.21 8.19
C ILE A 199 -17.58 -18.48 6.89
N TYR A 200 -17.21 -19.18 5.82
CA TYR A 200 -16.91 -18.57 4.52
C TYR A 200 -18.11 -17.80 3.97
N MET A 201 -19.32 -18.37 4.03
CA MET A 201 -20.53 -17.68 3.57
C MET A 201 -20.79 -16.39 4.36
N SER A 202 -20.74 -16.45 5.69
CA SER A 202 -21.03 -15.31 6.55
C SER A 202 -19.97 -14.21 6.39
N SER A 203 -18.69 -14.59 6.36
CA SER A 203 -17.58 -13.66 6.14
C SER A 203 -17.62 -13.03 4.75
N TRP A 204 -17.95 -13.78 3.70
CA TRP A 204 -18.16 -13.23 2.35
C TRP A 204 -19.20 -12.12 2.36
N LEU A 205 -20.40 -12.40 2.90
CA LEU A 205 -21.48 -11.42 2.94
C LEU A 205 -21.14 -10.23 3.86
N GLY A 206 -20.39 -10.47 4.94
CA GLY A 206 -19.88 -9.45 5.82
C GLY A 206 -18.91 -8.48 5.12
N PHE A 207 -17.90 -9.00 4.42
CA PHE A 207 -16.95 -8.18 3.65
C PHE A 207 -17.63 -7.47 2.47
N LEU A 208 -18.60 -8.12 1.81
CA LEU A 208 -19.41 -7.48 0.76
C LEU A 208 -20.19 -6.29 1.32
N ALA A 209 -20.76 -6.40 2.52
CA ALA A 209 -21.44 -5.30 3.20
C ALA A 209 -20.49 -4.12 3.47
N VAL A 210 -19.30 -4.39 4.01
CA VAL A 210 -18.27 -3.35 4.25
C VAL A 210 -17.81 -2.72 2.94
N THR A 211 -17.69 -3.50 1.86
CA THR A 211 -17.36 -2.99 0.53
C THR A 211 -18.42 -2.01 0.04
N CYS A 212 -19.71 -2.30 0.27
CA CYS A 212 -20.80 -1.38 -0.07
C CYS A 212 -20.70 -0.06 0.70
N GLU A 213 -20.44 -0.13 2.00
CA GLU A 213 -20.31 1.08 2.84
C GLU A 213 -19.13 1.93 2.39
N GLY A 214 -17.94 1.34 2.22
CA GLY A 214 -16.78 2.07 1.73
C GLY A 214 -17.02 2.69 0.35
N PHE A 215 -17.75 2.02 -0.54
CA PHE A 215 -18.08 2.56 -1.86
C PHE A 215 -18.99 3.80 -1.79
N GLU A 216 -19.96 3.79 -0.87
CA GLU A 216 -20.85 4.93 -0.61
C GLU A 216 -20.10 6.07 0.10
N ASP A 217 -19.30 5.76 1.12
CA ASP A 217 -18.56 6.73 1.92
C ASP A 217 -17.50 7.47 1.07
N ILE A 218 -16.89 6.78 0.10
CA ILE A 218 -16.00 7.40 -0.90
C ILE A 218 -16.76 8.39 -1.81
N GLY A 219 -18.08 8.22 -1.98
CA GLY A 219 -18.84 8.99 -2.96
C GLY A 219 -18.38 8.70 -4.39
N MET A 220 -18.26 7.41 -4.75
CA MET A 220 -17.57 6.94 -5.95
C MET A 220 -17.94 7.68 -7.25
N HIS A 221 -19.22 7.98 -7.46
CA HIS A 221 -19.66 8.74 -8.64
C HIS A 221 -18.99 10.12 -8.72
N VAL A 222 -19.00 10.87 -7.61
CA VAL A 222 -18.39 12.20 -7.53
C VAL A 222 -16.87 12.08 -7.68
N LEU A 223 -16.26 11.11 -7.01
CA LEU A 223 -14.83 10.84 -7.12
C LEU A 223 -14.39 10.60 -8.57
N LEU A 224 -15.10 9.76 -9.32
CA LEU A 224 -14.76 9.46 -10.72
C LEU A 224 -14.94 10.67 -11.64
N ARG A 225 -15.84 11.59 -11.30
CA ARG A 225 -16.18 12.76 -12.11
C ARG A 225 -15.22 13.94 -11.88
N SER A 226 -14.79 14.15 -10.65
CA SER A 226 -14.06 15.37 -10.28
C SER A 226 -12.79 15.15 -9.46
N GLY A 227 -12.54 13.92 -9.00
CA GLY A 227 -11.36 13.59 -8.20
C GLY A 227 -10.44 12.57 -8.86
N ARG A 228 -10.64 12.29 -10.15
CA ARG A 228 -9.86 11.35 -10.95
C ARG A 228 -9.64 11.90 -12.36
N PRO A 229 -8.60 11.44 -13.06
CA PRO A 229 -8.35 11.84 -14.44
C PRO A 229 -9.57 11.58 -15.33
N ALA A 230 -9.83 12.45 -16.31
CA ALA A 230 -11.03 12.42 -17.17
C ALA A 230 -11.33 11.04 -17.81
N ALA A 231 -10.28 10.24 -18.09
CA ALA A 231 -10.43 8.88 -18.62
C ALA A 231 -11.23 7.92 -17.69
N PHE A 232 -11.34 8.24 -16.40
CA PHE A 232 -12.10 7.47 -15.41
C PHE A 232 -13.61 7.72 -15.47
N GLU A 233 -14.08 8.80 -16.12
CA GLU A 233 -15.52 9.08 -16.27
C GLU A 233 -16.27 7.93 -16.97
N LYS A 234 -15.61 7.18 -17.84
CA LYS A 234 -16.20 6.00 -18.48
C LYS A 234 -16.57 4.87 -17.51
N LEU A 235 -16.12 4.94 -16.26
CA LEU A 235 -16.50 4.01 -15.20
C LEU A 235 -17.79 4.42 -14.49
N ILE A 236 -18.28 5.63 -14.69
CA ILE A 236 -19.52 6.15 -14.07
C ILE A 236 -20.71 5.21 -14.32
N PRO A 237 -20.99 4.69 -15.54
CA PRO A 237 -22.10 3.77 -15.74
C PRO A 237 -22.01 2.49 -14.89
N LYS A 238 -20.80 1.95 -14.70
CA LYS A 238 -20.57 0.79 -13.82
C LYS A 238 -20.76 1.17 -12.35
N SER A 239 -20.25 2.34 -11.95
CA SER A 239 -20.44 2.89 -10.60
C SER A 239 -21.93 3.07 -10.26
N ASP A 240 -22.71 3.64 -11.18
CA ASP A 240 -24.14 3.87 -11.01
C ASP A 240 -24.93 2.56 -10.95
N ALA A 241 -24.53 1.55 -11.73
CA ALA A 241 -25.13 0.22 -11.66
C ALA A 241 -24.91 -0.42 -10.29
N VAL A 242 -23.68 -0.39 -9.77
CA VAL A 242 -23.35 -0.83 -8.41
C VAL A 242 -24.15 -0.05 -7.38
N GLY A 243 -24.18 1.28 -7.47
CA GLY A 243 -24.92 2.16 -6.54
C GLY A 243 -26.43 1.86 -6.51
N LYS A 244 -27.05 1.54 -7.65
CA LYS A 244 -28.46 1.11 -7.71
C LYS A 244 -28.68 -0.20 -6.96
N MET A 245 -27.76 -1.16 -7.06
CA MET A 245 -27.86 -2.43 -6.36
C MET A 245 -27.62 -2.27 -4.85
N ILE A 246 -26.66 -1.45 -4.44
CA ILE A 246 -26.41 -1.12 -3.03
C ILE A 246 -27.69 -0.53 -2.40
N LYS A 247 -28.32 0.47 -3.04
CA LYS A 247 -29.56 1.08 -2.54
C LYS A 247 -30.69 0.07 -2.32
N ARG A 248 -30.77 -0.97 -3.14
CA ARG A 248 -31.79 -2.03 -3.02
C ARG A 248 -31.50 -3.03 -1.91
N HIS A 249 -30.24 -3.29 -1.60
CA HIS A 249 -29.84 -4.49 -0.86
C HIS A 249 -28.95 -4.26 0.37
N ARG A 250 -28.47 -3.03 0.60
CA ARG A 250 -27.52 -2.72 1.67
C ARG A 250 -28.02 -3.06 3.06
N ASN A 251 -29.27 -2.69 3.38
CA ASN A 251 -29.81 -2.86 4.75
C ASN A 251 -29.76 -4.32 5.22
N PRO A 252 -30.28 -5.30 4.45
CA PRO A 252 -30.07 -6.72 4.72
C PRO A 252 -28.62 -7.14 4.95
N LEU A 253 -27.68 -6.68 4.12
CA LEU A 253 -26.26 -7.03 4.26
C LEU A 253 -25.65 -6.46 5.54
N ARG A 254 -25.97 -5.20 5.86
CA ARG A 254 -25.47 -4.50 7.04
C ARG A 254 -25.92 -5.18 8.34
N GLU A 255 -27.20 -5.58 8.41
CA GLU A 255 -27.74 -6.31 9.56
C GLU A 255 -27.04 -7.66 9.75
N LEU A 256 -26.86 -8.43 8.66
CA LEU A 256 -26.16 -9.71 8.70
C LEU A 256 -24.69 -9.55 9.12
N ARG A 257 -23.99 -8.55 8.57
CA ARG A 257 -22.61 -8.23 8.91
C ARG A 257 -22.45 -7.96 10.40
N ASN A 258 -23.32 -7.13 10.98
CA ASN A 258 -23.24 -6.80 12.41
C ASN A 258 -23.32 -8.07 13.27
N LYS A 259 -24.15 -9.04 12.90
CA LYS A 259 -24.25 -10.34 13.60
C LYS A 259 -23.16 -11.35 13.21
N THR A 260 -22.34 -11.04 12.21
CA THR A 260 -21.19 -11.87 11.80
C THR A 260 -19.92 -11.46 12.54
N PHE A 261 -19.68 -10.16 12.71
CA PHE A 261 -18.46 -9.64 13.33
C PHE A 261 -18.63 -9.18 14.79
N HIS A 262 -19.86 -9.13 15.31
CA HIS A 262 -20.12 -8.89 16.73
C HIS A 262 -20.78 -10.09 17.40
N LEU A 263 -20.63 -10.17 18.73
CA LEU A 263 -21.22 -11.24 19.54
C LEU A 263 -22.73 -11.29 19.30
N ARG A 264 -23.25 -12.49 19.09
CA ARG A 264 -24.65 -12.73 18.76
C ARG A 264 -25.48 -12.81 20.03
N GLU A 265 -26.36 -11.84 20.21
CA GLU A 265 -27.37 -11.87 21.27
C GLU A 265 -28.67 -12.55 20.81
N ASP A 266 -28.96 -12.54 19.50
CA ASP A 266 -30.19 -13.08 18.92
C ASP A 266 -29.99 -13.60 17.47
N PRO A 267 -30.43 -14.83 17.13
CA PRO A 267 -30.34 -15.41 15.79
C PRO A 267 -31.38 -14.91 14.76
N GLU A 268 -32.40 -14.12 15.13
CA GLU A 268 -33.49 -13.76 14.20
C GLU A 268 -33.01 -13.03 12.94
N ALA A 269 -32.04 -12.13 13.05
CA ALA A 269 -31.52 -11.40 11.88
C ALA A 269 -30.91 -12.33 10.82
N ILE A 270 -30.25 -13.42 11.26
CA ILE A 270 -29.69 -14.44 10.35
C ILE A 270 -30.84 -15.23 9.71
N ARG A 271 -31.85 -15.63 10.50
CA ARG A 271 -33.02 -16.35 9.97
C ARG A 271 -33.78 -15.51 8.94
N ARG A 272 -34.00 -14.22 9.22
CA ARG A 272 -34.61 -13.27 8.28
C ARG A 272 -33.79 -13.10 7.01
N PHE A 273 -32.46 -13.14 7.12
CA PHE A 273 -31.59 -13.06 5.94
C PHE A 273 -31.73 -14.28 5.03
N PHE A 274 -31.82 -15.48 5.60
CA PHE A 274 -31.92 -16.72 4.84
C PHE A 274 -33.36 -17.20 4.66
N ALA A 275 -34.36 -16.33 4.84
CA ALA A 275 -35.75 -16.65 4.58
C ALA A 275 -35.93 -17.11 3.11
N PRO A 276 -36.62 -18.24 2.84
CA PRO A 276 -36.67 -18.85 1.50
C PRO A 276 -37.21 -17.94 0.38
N ASP A 277 -38.10 -17.03 0.73
CA ASP A 277 -38.75 -16.04 -0.14
C ASP A 277 -37.85 -14.85 -0.50
N ALA A 278 -36.87 -14.53 0.35
CA ALA A 278 -36.08 -13.31 0.23
C ALA A 278 -34.99 -13.36 -0.87
N ARG A 279 -34.73 -14.53 -1.48
CA ARG A 279 -33.75 -14.77 -2.56
C ARG A 279 -32.42 -14.01 -2.37
N ARG A 280 -31.90 -13.95 -1.13
CA ARG A 280 -30.78 -13.04 -0.79
C ARG A 280 -29.43 -13.43 -1.35
N LEU A 281 -29.18 -14.74 -1.46
CA LEU A 281 -27.92 -15.24 -2.03
C LEU A 281 -27.78 -14.95 -3.53
N PRO A 282 -28.81 -15.13 -4.38
CA PRO A 282 -28.77 -14.71 -5.78
C PRO A 282 -28.35 -13.25 -6.00
N TRP A 283 -29.06 -12.26 -5.44
CA TRP A 283 -28.70 -10.87 -5.68
C TRP A 283 -27.36 -10.48 -5.02
N ALA A 284 -26.95 -11.15 -3.93
CA ALA A 284 -25.64 -10.91 -3.33
C ALA A 284 -24.51 -11.36 -4.27
N ARG A 285 -24.71 -12.42 -5.06
CA ARG A 285 -23.79 -12.82 -6.13
C ARG A 285 -23.75 -11.78 -7.23
N GLU A 286 -24.92 -11.34 -7.70
CA GLU A 286 -25.00 -10.31 -8.75
C GLU A 286 -24.30 -9.01 -8.31
N LEU A 287 -24.49 -8.57 -7.06
CA LEU A 287 -23.83 -7.39 -6.50
C LEU A 287 -22.31 -7.59 -6.43
N HIS A 288 -21.88 -8.77 -5.99
CA HIS A 288 -20.46 -9.11 -5.95
C HIS A 288 -19.83 -9.11 -7.35
N ASP A 289 -20.49 -9.67 -8.35
CA ASP A 289 -20.04 -9.68 -9.74
C ASP A 289 -19.98 -8.27 -10.33
N ALA A 290 -20.94 -7.39 -9.98
CA ALA A 290 -20.92 -5.98 -10.36
C ALA A 290 -19.71 -5.24 -9.76
N PHE A 291 -19.38 -5.48 -8.49
CA PHE A 291 -18.14 -4.95 -7.89
C PHE A 291 -16.89 -5.51 -8.57
N LYS A 292 -16.86 -6.81 -8.88
CA LYS A 292 -15.74 -7.46 -9.56
C LYS A 292 -15.45 -6.78 -10.90
N ASP A 293 -16.50 -6.56 -11.69
CA ASP A 293 -16.41 -5.87 -12.98
C ASP A 293 -15.93 -4.41 -12.80
N PHE A 294 -16.52 -3.67 -11.86
CA PHE A 294 -16.10 -2.30 -11.55
C PHE A 294 -14.62 -2.20 -11.17
N PHE A 295 -14.18 -2.96 -10.16
CA PHE A 295 -12.80 -2.90 -9.69
C PHE A 295 -11.80 -3.41 -10.73
N SER A 296 -12.19 -4.40 -11.55
CA SER A 296 -11.37 -4.81 -12.69
C SER A 296 -11.15 -3.67 -13.67
N ALA A 297 -12.23 -2.98 -14.07
CA ALA A 297 -12.16 -1.85 -14.98
C ALA A 297 -11.36 -0.67 -14.39
N TYR A 298 -11.55 -0.37 -13.10
CA TYR A 298 -10.80 0.65 -12.37
C TYR A 298 -9.30 0.36 -12.36
N ARG A 299 -8.90 -0.87 -12.00
CA ARG A 299 -7.49 -1.28 -12.03
C ARG A 299 -6.87 -1.15 -13.41
N ILE A 300 -7.59 -1.51 -14.46
CA ILE A 300 -7.11 -1.33 -15.84
C ILE A 300 -6.89 0.16 -16.14
N GLN A 301 -7.77 1.06 -15.69
CA GLN A 301 -7.55 2.50 -15.86
C GLN A 301 -6.32 2.99 -15.10
N CYS A 302 -6.09 2.52 -13.88
CA CYS A 302 -4.87 2.83 -13.14
C CYS A 302 -3.62 2.39 -13.90
N GLU A 303 -3.55 1.14 -14.37
CA GLU A 303 -2.36 0.64 -15.09
C GLU A 303 -2.09 1.42 -16.39
N VAL A 304 -3.14 1.75 -17.15
CA VAL A 304 -3.02 2.59 -18.34
C VAL A 304 -2.51 4.00 -17.98
N HIS A 305 -3.07 4.59 -16.92
CA HIS A 305 -2.65 5.91 -16.45
C HIS A 305 -1.20 5.91 -15.98
N TYR A 306 -0.78 4.89 -15.23
CA TYR A 306 0.60 4.75 -14.78
C TYR A 306 1.57 4.64 -15.96
N ALA A 307 1.21 3.87 -16.98
CA ALA A 307 2.04 3.71 -18.18
C ALA A 307 2.19 5.03 -18.94
N ILE A 308 1.10 5.77 -19.15
CA ILE A 308 1.10 7.04 -19.89
C ILE A 308 1.88 8.13 -19.14
N ASN A 309 1.79 8.16 -17.81
CA ASN A 309 2.42 9.19 -16.97
C ASN A 309 3.82 8.79 -16.45
N GLY A 310 4.46 7.77 -17.02
CA GLY A 310 5.82 7.37 -16.64
C GLY A 310 5.96 6.84 -15.21
N ARG A 311 4.87 6.40 -14.57
CA ARG A 311 4.86 5.83 -13.20
C ARG A 311 5.25 4.36 -13.23
N ARG A 312 6.42 4.07 -13.80
CA ARG A 312 6.86 2.71 -14.12
C ARG A 312 6.97 1.80 -12.89
N GLY A 313 7.38 2.34 -11.74
CA GLY A 313 7.49 1.60 -10.48
C GLY A 313 6.15 1.13 -9.89
N GLU A 314 5.03 1.67 -10.37
CA GLU A 314 3.69 1.29 -9.92
C GLU A 314 3.03 0.22 -10.79
N LEU A 315 3.52 0.03 -12.03
CA LEU A 315 3.02 -0.95 -12.98
C LEU A 315 3.13 -2.37 -12.44
N ARG A 316 2.10 -3.19 -12.69
CA ARG A 316 2.07 -4.63 -12.35
C ARG A 316 2.42 -5.56 -13.51
N ILE A 317 2.91 -5.01 -14.64
CA ILE A 317 3.16 -5.78 -15.87
C ILE A 317 4.19 -6.91 -15.65
N LYS A 318 5.15 -6.72 -14.73
CA LYS A 318 6.03 -7.80 -14.28
C LYS A 318 5.36 -8.54 -13.12
N ARG A 319 4.90 -9.77 -13.37
CA ARG A 319 4.60 -10.73 -12.30
C ARG A 319 5.92 -11.10 -11.62
N GLU A 320 6.23 -10.49 -10.48
CA GLU A 320 7.21 -11.08 -9.58
C GLU A 320 6.67 -12.46 -9.18
N PRO A 321 7.40 -13.56 -9.43
CA PRO A 321 6.97 -14.87 -8.98
C PRO A 321 6.81 -14.83 -7.44
N PRO A 322 5.83 -15.55 -6.87
CA PRO A 322 5.71 -15.65 -5.42
C PRO A 322 6.98 -16.29 -4.86
N ARG A 323 7.90 -15.47 -4.36
CA ARG A 323 9.07 -15.95 -3.63
C ARG A 323 8.56 -16.55 -2.32
N ARG A 324 8.89 -17.82 -2.08
CA ARG A 324 8.55 -18.52 -0.84
C ARG A 324 9.16 -17.72 0.31
N ARG A 325 8.31 -17.12 1.16
CA ARG A 325 8.74 -16.58 2.44
C ARG A 325 9.14 -17.76 3.31
N THR A 326 10.44 -17.96 3.48
CA THR A 326 10.92 -18.71 4.64
C THR A 326 10.73 -17.78 5.82
N PHE A 327 9.61 -17.92 6.54
CA PHE A 327 9.49 -17.29 7.84
C PHE A 327 10.57 -17.94 8.72
N MET A 328 11.73 -17.31 8.87
CA MET A 328 12.60 -17.57 10.00
C MET A 328 11.89 -16.96 11.20
N VAL A 329 11.15 -17.81 11.90
CA VAL A 329 10.72 -17.54 13.27
C VAL A 329 12.01 -17.48 14.09
N SER A 330 12.44 -16.28 14.47
CA SER A 330 13.43 -16.07 15.53
C SER A 330 12.77 -16.18 16.89
#